data_AF-A0A172TUT8-F1
#
_entry.id   AF-A0A172TUT8-F1
#
_cell.length_a   1.000
_cell.length_b   1.000
_cell.length_c   1.000
_cell.angle_alpha   90.00
_cell.angle_beta   90.00
_cell.angle_gamma   90.00
#
_symmetry.space_group_name_H-M   'P 1'
#
loop_
_entity.id
_entity.type
_entity.pdbx_description
1 polymer ?
#
loop_
_entity_poly.entity_id
_entity_poly.type
_entity_poly.pdbx_seq_one_letter_code
_entity_poly.pdbx_strand_id
1 'polypeptide(L)'
;MPTNPIDANEFITHDRLNPEDLRLKQSPDIERVPASAAWVSTGYIVAEDDIVIIDADEDTQWSANPRTSGLYDANGSGLPAKPGYLQFPGTEGALIGKIGLFIFEAGSFVHVHVPKGVSGELMLSINDDAESIRGNEFIGNEGAVDATITVYTLAP
;
A
#
# COMPACT_ATOMS: atom_id res chain seq x y z
N MET A 1 -13.43 -16.23 -5.04
CA MET A 1 -13.32 -16.10 -6.52
C MET A 1 -12.38 -14.93 -6.75
N PRO A 2 -11.41 -14.99 -7.69
CA PRO A 2 -10.62 -13.80 -7.96
C PRO A 2 -11.60 -12.73 -8.44
N THR A 3 -11.66 -11.62 -7.71
CA THR A 3 -12.41 -10.43 -8.10
C THR A 3 -11.91 -10.01 -9.48
N ASN A 4 -12.81 -9.59 -10.36
CA ASN A 4 -12.41 -9.05 -11.65
C ASN A 4 -11.32 -7.99 -11.41
N PRO A 5 -10.25 -7.93 -12.24
CA PRO A 5 -9.40 -6.76 -12.23
C PRO A 5 -10.32 -5.55 -12.37
N ILE A 6 -10.19 -4.61 -11.43
CA ILE A 6 -11.02 -3.42 -11.37
C ILE A 6 -11.13 -2.86 -12.79
N ASP A 7 -12.36 -2.61 -13.24
CA ASP A 7 -12.59 -2.13 -14.60
C ASP A 7 -11.86 -0.80 -14.75
N ALA A 8 -10.90 -0.75 -15.68
CA ALA A 8 -10.14 0.44 -16.06
C ALA A 8 -11.03 1.70 -16.26
N ASN A 9 -12.34 1.49 -16.44
CA ASN A 9 -13.35 2.54 -16.56
C ASN A 9 -13.72 3.31 -15.28
N GLU A 10 -13.60 2.74 -14.07
CA GLU A 10 -13.83 3.51 -12.83
C GLU A 10 -12.66 4.47 -12.51
N PHE A 11 -11.50 4.27 -13.13
CA PHE A 11 -10.25 5.02 -12.91
C PHE A 11 -10.15 6.37 -13.64
N ILE A 12 -10.98 6.62 -14.64
CA ILE A 12 -10.81 7.69 -15.65
C ILE A 12 -11.04 9.11 -15.11
N THR A 13 -11.79 9.25 -14.02
CA THR A 13 -12.42 10.55 -13.70
C THR A 13 -11.61 11.49 -12.82
N HIS A 14 -10.62 11.02 -12.05
CA HIS A 14 -9.85 11.89 -11.14
C HIS A 14 -8.60 12.50 -11.80
N ASP A 15 -7.89 11.75 -12.65
CA ASP A 15 -6.60 12.20 -13.25
C ASP A 15 -6.70 12.62 -14.72
N ARG A 16 -7.90 12.57 -15.33
CA ARG A 16 -8.12 12.87 -16.77
C ARG A 16 -7.28 12.02 -17.72
N LEU A 17 -6.90 10.82 -17.32
CA LEU A 17 -6.24 9.86 -18.19
C LEU A 17 -7.30 9.00 -18.88
N ASN A 18 -7.23 8.86 -20.20
CA ASN A 18 -8.10 7.94 -20.90
C ASN A 18 -7.58 6.50 -20.70
N PRO A 19 -8.43 5.47 -20.53
CA PRO A 19 -7.97 4.08 -20.37
C PRO A 19 -7.14 3.60 -21.56
N GLU A 20 -7.42 4.14 -22.75
CA GLU A 20 -6.67 3.86 -23.97
C GLU A 20 -5.22 4.35 -23.92
N ASP A 21 -4.92 5.30 -23.03
CA ASP A 21 -3.58 5.80 -22.76
C ASP A 21 -2.85 4.95 -21.70
N LEU A 22 -3.50 3.92 -21.14
CA LEU A 22 -2.90 3.03 -20.13
C LEU A 22 -2.66 1.64 -20.71
N ARG A 23 -1.44 1.14 -20.52
CA ARG A 23 -1.08 -0.24 -20.82
C ARG A 23 -0.77 -0.98 -19.55
N LEU A 24 -1.44 -2.13 -19.35
CA LEU A 24 -1.11 -3.04 -18.26
C LEU A 24 0.36 -3.45 -18.38
N LYS A 25 1.16 -3.05 -17.39
CA LYS A 25 2.59 -3.34 -17.32
C LYS A 25 2.83 -4.65 -16.58
N GLN A 26 2.12 -4.86 -15.47
CA GLN A 26 2.22 -6.07 -14.67
C GLN A 26 0.81 -6.55 -14.31
N SER A 27 0.56 -7.84 -14.54
CA SER A 27 -0.71 -8.48 -14.22
C SER A 27 -1.01 -8.39 -12.73
N PRO A 28 -2.28 -8.28 -12.35
CA PRO A 28 -2.66 -8.22 -10.95
C PRO A 28 -2.42 -9.53 -10.23
N ASP A 29 -1.92 -9.42 -9.01
CA ASP A 29 -1.75 -10.49 -8.04
C ASP A 29 -2.08 -9.99 -6.64
N ILE A 30 -2.41 -10.92 -5.74
CA ILE A 30 -2.74 -10.64 -4.34
C ILE A 30 -1.47 -10.78 -3.52
N GLU A 31 -1.05 -9.67 -2.92
CA GLU A 31 0.06 -9.64 -1.96
C GLU A 31 -0.47 -9.67 -0.54
N ARG A 32 -0.01 -10.65 0.24
CA ARG A 32 -0.30 -10.72 1.67
C ARG A 32 0.74 -9.93 2.45
N VAL A 33 0.30 -8.90 3.17
CA VAL A 33 1.15 -8.01 3.97
C VAL A 33 0.96 -8.32 5.46
N PRO A 34 1.87 -9.06 6.11
CA PRO A 34 1.76 -9.36 7.53
C PRO A 34 2.01 -8.11 8.37
N ALA A 35 1.23 -7.94 9.43
CA ALA A 35 1.38 -6.84 10.39
C ALA A 35 2.73 -6.86 11.13
N SER A 36 3.40 -8.01 11.12
CA SER A 36 4.67 -8.25 11.80
C SER A 36 5.91 -8.11 10.93
N ALA A 37 5.73 -7.67 9.68
CA ALA A 37 6.82 -7.46 8.75
C ALA A 37 6.87 -6.00 8.29
N ALA A 38 8.07 -5.41 8.35
CA ALA A 38 8.34 -4.13 7.69
C ALA A 38 8.78 -4.38 6.25
N TRP A 39 8.22 -3.62 5.31
CA TRP A 39 8.58 -3.63 3.88
C TRP A 39 8.58 -5.03 3.26
N VAL A 40 7.38 -5.56 3.07
CA VAL A 40 7.13 -6.76 2.27
C VAL A 40 7.41 -6.46 0.81
N SER A 41 8.33 -7.22 0.22
CA SER A 41 8.64 -7.21 -1.21
C SER A 41 7.42 -7.72 -1.99
N THR A 42 7.04 -7.01 -3.06
CA THR A 42 5.91 -7.38 -3.93
C THR A 42 6.38 -7.92 -5.28
N GLY A 43 7.65 -7.73 -5.64
CA GLY A 43 8.18 -8.06 -6.96
C GLY A 43 7.69 -7.14 -8.09
N TYR A 44 6.83 -6.15 -7.83
CA TYR A 44 6.41 -5.16 -8.82
C TYR A 44 7.50 -4.12 -9.04
N ILE A 45 7.97 -3.98 -10.27
CA ILE A 45 9.01 -3.02 -10.66
C ILE A 45 8.35 -1.85 -11.36
N VAL A 46 8.37 -0.71 -10.69
CA VAL A 46 7.73 0.52 -11.12
C VAL A 46 8.78 1.54 -11.55
N ALA A 47 8.42 2.36 -12.53
CA ALA A 47 9.24 3.43 -13.07
C ALA A 47 8.50 4.76 -12.93
N GLU A 48 9.19 5.85 -13.22
CA GLU A 48 8.55 7.17 -13.29
C GLU A 48 7.39 7.15 -14.27
N ASP A 49 6.34 7.92 -13.95
CA ASP A 49 5.10 8.05 -14.70
C ASP A 49 4.27 6.73 -14.83
N ASP A 50 4.68 5.62 -14.20
CA ASP A 50 3.79 4.48 -14.00
C ASP A 50 2.63 4.83 -13.06
N ILE A 51 1.53 4.09 -13.17
CA ILE A 51 0.39 4.18 -12.28
C ILE A 51 0.26 2.88 -11.52
N VAL A 52 0.39 2.96 -10.20
CA VAL A 52 0.18 1.84 -9.28
C VAL A 52 -1.21 1.97 -8.68
N ILE A 53 -1.98 0.89 -8.76
CA ILE A 53 -3.26 0.77 -8.06
C ILE A 53 -3.11 -0.33 -7.02
N ILE A 54 -3.51 -0.01 -5.79
CA ILE A 54 -3.56 -0.96 -4.67
C ILE A 54 -4.99 -0.95 -4.14
N ASP A 55 -5.58 -2.14 -4.08
CA ASP A 55 -6.93 -2.39 -3.56
C ASP A 55 -6.84 -3.47 -2.49
N ALA A 56 -7.07 -3.09 -1.24
CA ALA A 56 -6.94 -3.97 -0.08
C ALA A 56 -8.28 -4.60 0.28
N ASP A 57 -8.24 -5.90 0.58
CA ASP A 57 -9.42 -6.69 0.94
C ASP A 57 -9.97 -6.24 2.30
N GLU A 58 -11.20 -5.73 2.31
CA GLU A 58 -11.92 -5.25 3.51
C GLU A 58 -12.17 -6.37 4.55
N ASP A 59 -12.13 -7.64 4.15
CA ASP A 59 -12.29 -8.78 5.05
C ASP A 59 -10.99 -9.13 5.81
N THR A 60 -9.86 -8.53 5.43
CA THR A 60 -8.55 -8.76 6.06
C THR A 60 -8.16 -7.62 6.99
N GLN A 61 -7.67 -7.98 8.18
CA GLN A 61 -7.39 -7.02 9.24
C GLN A 61 -6.11 -7.38 10.00
N TRP A 62 -5.51 -6.37 10.62
CA TRP A 62 -4.35 -6.52 11.49
C TRP A 62 -4.44 -5.69 12.77
N SER A 63 -3.61 -5.99 13.75
CA SER A 63 -3.36 -5.09 14.88
C SER A 63 -2.12 -4.23 14.61
N ALA A 64 -2.17 -2.98 15.04
CA ALA A 64 -1.06 -2.02 14.99
C ALA A 64 -0.53 -1.64 16.38
N ASN A 65 -1.18 -2.17 17.42
CA ASN A 65 -0.81 -1.89 18.79
C ASN A 65 -1.36 -3.00 19.70
N PRO A 66 -0.50 -3.89 20.23
CA PRO A 66 -0.93 -5.01 21.08
C PRO A 66 -1.55 -4.57 22.42
N ARG A 67 -1.39 -3.29 22.80
CA ARG A 67 -2.03 -2.71 23.99
C ARG A 67 -3.48 -2.28 23.71
N THR A 68 -3.86 -2.19 22.44
CA THR A 68 -5.24 -1.99 22.01
C THR A 68 -5.81 -3.33 21.58
N SER A 69 -7.06 -3.62 21.95
CA SER A 69 -7.74 -4.85 21.56
C SER A 69 -8.36 -4.78 20.15
N GLY A 70 -7.93 -3.81 19.33
CA GLY A 70 -8.56 -3.51 18.04
C GLY A 70 -7.82 -4.17 16.88
N LEU A 71 -8.60 -4.79 15.99
CA LEU A 71 -8.18 -5.07 14.62
C LEU A 71 -8.62 -3.91 13.74
N TYR A 72 -7.77 -3.53 12.79
CA TYR A 72 -7.99 -2.45 11.85
C TYR A 72 -7.89 -2.99 10.43
N ASP A 73 -8.66 -2.39 9.53
CA ASP A 73 -8.49 -2.59 8.09
C ASP A 73 -7.26 -1.82 7.59
N ALA A 74 -7.08 -1.81 6.26
CA ALA A 74 -5.95 -1.14 5.63
C ALA A 74 -5.94 0.39 5.82
N ASN A 75 -7.04 1.04 6.24
CA ASN A 75 -7.06 2.48 6.59
C ASN A 75 -6.46 2.74 7.98
N GLY A 76 -6.24 1.70 8.78
CA GLY A 76 -5.63 1.79 10.09
C GLY A 76 -6.58 2.30 11.18
N SER A 77 -5.98 2.80 12.27
CA SER A 77 -6.70 3.14 13.50
C SER A 77 -7.41 4.50 13.47
N GLY A 78 -7.18 5.31 12.44
CA GLY A 78 -7.57 6.73 12.41
C GLY A 78 -6.79 7.63 13.38
N LEU A 79 -5.83 7.08 14.13
CA LEU A 79 -4.92 7.86 14.97
C LEU A 79 -3.71 8.34 14.15
N PRO A 80 -3.17 9.54 14.43
CA PRO A 80 -1.99 10.02 13.74
C PRO A 80 -0.76 9.18 14.08
N ALA A 81 0.00 8.82 13.05
CA ALA A 81 1.31 8.23 13.19
C ALA A 81 2.23 9.14 14.02
N LYS A 82 3.10 8.52 14.80
CA LYS A 82 3.99 9.22 15.73
C LYS A 82 5.38 9.37 15.09
N PRO A 83 6.22 10.32 15.53
CA PRO A 83 7.63 10.35 15.13
C PRO A 83 8.29 8.99 15.40
N GLY A 84 9.03 8.48 14.41
CA GLY A 84 9.67 7.15 14.39
C GLY A 84 8.91 6.08 13.60
N TYR A 85 7.67 6.36 13.18
CA TYR A 85 6.89 5.43 12.35
C TYR A 85 7.43 5.41 10.92
N LEU A 86 7.20 4.31 10.20
CA LEU A 86 7.64 4.15 8.81
C LEU A 86 7.22 5.29 7.89
N GLN A 87 6.03 5.86 8.12
CA GLN A 87 5.55 7.07 7.46
C GLN A 87 5.07 8.10 8.50
N PHE A 88 5.75 9.26 8.52
CA PHE A 88 5.36 10.42 9.32
C PHE A 88 5.46 11.72 8.50
N PRO A 89 4.40 12.54 8.42
CA PRO A 89 3.05 12.30 8.96
C PRO A 89 2.29 11.19 8.20
N GLY A 90 1.29 10.59 8.84
CA GLY A 90 0.45 9.53 8.28
C GLY A 90 -0.51 8.96 9.33
N THR A 91 -1.18 7.85 9.03
CA THR A 91 -2.10 7.17 9.94
C THR A 91 -1.46 5.92 10.57
N GLU A 92 -1.58 5.76 11.90
CA GLU A 92 -1.11 4.58 12.63
C GLU A 92 -1.88 3.33 12.22
N GLY A 93 -1.13 2.30 11.82
CA GLY A 93 -1.70 1.02 11.40
C GLY A 93 -2.27 1.01 9.98
N ALA A 94 -2.13 2.09 9.20
CA ALA A 94 -2.55 2.09 7.81
C ALA A 94 -1.59 1.28 6.93
N LEU A 95 -2.10 0.71 5.84
CA LEU A 95 -1.29 0.15 4.78
C LEU A 95 -0.55 1.29 4.08
N ILE A 96 0.76 1.14 3.92
CA ILE A 96 1.62 2.10 3.25
C ILE A 96 2.43 1.40 2.17
N GLY A 97 2.75 2.16 1.12
CA GLY A 97 3.62 1.73 0.03
C GLY A 97 4.91 2.52 -0.02
N LYS A 98 5.95 1.90 -0.60
CA LYS A 98 7.24 2.54 -0.85
C LYS A 98 7.81 2.14 -2.20
N ILE A 99 8.37 3.13 -2.88
CA ILE A 99 9.13 2.98 -4.12
C ILE A 99 10.42 3.79 -3.97
N GLY A 100 11.56 3.11 -3.83
CA GLY A 100 12.82 3.79 -3.54
C GLY A 100 12.76 4.56 -2.20
N LEU A 101 12.77 5.89 -2.23
CA LEU A 101 12.58 6.74 -1.03
C LEU A 101 11.19 7.39 -0.95
N PHE A 102 10.35 7.20 -1.97
CA PHE A 102 9.00 7.72 -2.00
C PHE A 102 8.09 6.79 -1.21
N ILE A 103 7.46 7.31 -0.15
CA ILE A 103 6.53 6.58 0.72
C ILE A 103 5.17 7.27 0.64
N PHE A 104 4.10 6.47 0.59
CA PHE A 104 2.73 6.97 0.48
C PHE A 104 1.76 6.09 1.29
N GLU A 105 0.66 6.71 1.72
CA GLU A 105 -0.44 5.98 2.38
C GLU A 105 -1.30 5.31 1.31
N ALA A 106 -1.52 4.00 1.47
CA ALA A 106 -2.30 3.21 0.52
C ALA A 106 -3.74 2.99 0.99
N GLY A 107 -3.97 2.81 2.29
CA GLY A 107 -5.32 2.61 2.81
C GLY A 107 -6.02 1.39 2.19
N SER A 108 -7.35 1.39 2.21
CA SER A 108 -8.15 0.39 1.49
C SER A 108 -8.02 0.47 -0.02
N PHE A 109 -7.81 1.67 -0.56
CA PHE A 109 -7.71 1.87 -2.00
C PHE A 109 -6.87 3.11 -2.30
N VAL A 110 -5.86 2.98 -3.17
CA VAL A 110 -5.09 4.10 -3.68
C VAL A 110 -4.71 3.91 -5.14
N HIS A 111 -4.59 5.04 -5.83
CA HIS A 111 -3.86 5.17 -7.08
C HIS A 111 -2.66 6.09 -6.90
N VAL A 112 -1.51 5.68 -7.40
CA VAL A 112 -0.26 6.43 -7.25
C VAL A 112 0.36 6.60 -8.62
N HIS A 113 0.38 7.85 -9.08
CA HIS A 113 1.21 8.24 -10.20
C HIS A 113 2.66 8.41 -9.72
N VAL A 114 3.55 7.54 -10.17
CA VAL A 114 4.93 7.49 -9.69
C VAL A 114 5.66 8.77 -10.11
N PRO A 115 6.19 9.56 -9.15
CA PRO A 115 6.82 10.84 -9.48
C PRO A 115 8.05 10.70 -10.37
N LYS A 116 8.37 11.78 -11.10
CA LYS A 116 9.61 11.86 -11.90
C LYS A 116 10.86 11.55 -11.08
N GLY A 117 11.75 10.76 -11.64
CA GLY A 117 12.98 10.32 -11.00
C GLY A 117 12.79 9.27 -9.90
N VAL A 118 11.57 8.79 -9.65
CA VAL A 118 11.28 7.67 -8.74
C VAL A 118 11.16 6.40 -9.55
N SER A 119 11.91 5.37 -9.17
CA SER A 119 11.78 4.03 -9.71
C SER A 119 12.30 3.00 -8.70
N GLY A 120 11.89 1.76 -8.86
CA GLY A 120 12.33 0.67 -8.01
C GLY A 120 11.26 -0.38 -7.81
N GLU A 121 11.48 -1.25 -6.85
CA GLU A 121 10.46 -2.20 -6.41
C GLU A 121 9.43 -1.51 -5.52
N LEU A 122 8.15 -1.82 -5.73
CA LEU A 122 7.08 -1.49 -4.80
C LEU A 122 7.18 -2.41 -3.57
N MET A 123 7.22 -1.83 -2.38
CA MET A 123 7.16 -2.56 -1.12
C MET A 123 5.97 -2.09 -0.30
N LEU A 124 5.33 -2.99 0.44
CA LEU A 124 4.18 -2.70 1.29
C LEU A 124 4.49 -2.93 2.78
N SER A 125 3.82 -2.21 3.67
CA SER A 125 3.97 -2.39 5.12
C SER A 125 2.76 -1.87 5.86
N ILE A 126 2.56 -2.33 7.09
CA ILE A 126 1.78 -1.57 8.08
C ILE A 126 2.59 -0.34 8.53
N ASN A 127 1.93 0.80 8.72
CA ASN A 127 2.56 2.01 9.26
C ASN A 127 2.70 1.94 10.78
N ASP A 128 3.85 1.47 11.23
CA ASP A 128 4.17 1.31 12.65
C ASP A 128 5.62 1.70 12.99
N ASP A 129 6.01 1.62 14.27
CA ASP A 129 7.33 1.96 14.81
C ASP A 129 8.43 1.00 14.31
N ALA A 130 9.05 1.40 13.20
CA ALA A 130 10.16 0.70 12.53
C ALA A 130 11.41 0.60 13.38
N GLU A 131 11.66 1.61 14.21
CA GLU A 131 12.89 1.75 14.96
C GLU A 131 12.81 1.04 16.31
N SER A 132 11.66 0.43 16.63
CA SER A 132 11.39 -0.15 17.95
C SER A 132 11.74 0.82 19.08
N ILE A 133 11.65 2.14 18.83
CA ILE A 133 11.98 3.17 19.82
C ILE A 133 11.11 2.98 21.07
N ARG A 134 9.90 2.46 20.88
CA ARG A 134 8.92 2.21 21.94
C ARG A 134 8.77 0.71 22.32
N GLY A 135 9.40 -0.19 21.56
CA GLY A 135 9.73 -1.58 21.91
C GLY A 135 8.91 -2.68 21.21
N ASN A 136 9.56 -3.56 20.43
CA ASN A 136 9.01 -4.80 19.82
C ASN A 136 7.75 -4.66 18.93
N GLU A 137 7.50 -3.49 18.32
CA GLU A 137 6.14 -3.12 17.88
C GLU A 137 5.66 -3.82 16.58
N PHE A 138 6.53 -4.43 15.78
CA PHE A 138 6.07 -5.37 14.73
C PHE A 138 5.78 -6.78 15.26
N ILE A 139 6.58 -7.29 16.20
CA ILE A 139 6.50 -8.69 16.62
C ILE A 139 5.20 -8.97 17.40
N GLY A 140 4.66 -7.96 18.08
CA GLY A 140 3.39 -8.05 18.80
C GLY A 140 2.15 -7.86 17.92
N ASN A 141 2.32 -7.45 16.66
CA ASN A 141 1.21 -7.27 15.75
C ASN A 141 0.77 -8.61 15.16
N GLU A 142 -0.54 -8.77 15.02
CA GLU A 142 -1.19 -9.98 14.56
C GLU A 142 -2.04 -9.67 13.32
N GLY A 143 -2.28 -10.68 12.50
CA GLY A 143 -3.06 -10.54 11.27
C GLY A 143 -2.24 -10.07 10.06
N ALA A 144 -2.96 -9.74 9.00
CA ALA A 144 -2.41 -9.30 7.73
C ALA A 144 -3.50 -8.62 6.91
N VAL A 145 -3.08 -7.79 5.98
CA VAL A 145 -3.93 -7.24 4.92
C VAL A 145 -3.54 -7.93 3.61
N ASP A 146 -4.53 -8.39 2.85
CA ASP A 146 -4.32 -8.87 1.48
C ASP A 146 -4.63 -7.72 0.52
N ALA A 147 -3.72 -7.45 -0.43
CA ALA A 147 -3.83 -6.32 -1.35
C ALA A 147 -3.63 -6.77 -2.79
N THR A 148 -4.59 -6.45 -3.66
CA THR A 148 -4.44 -6.62 -5.11
C THR A 148 -3.68 -5.44 -5.67
N ILE A 149 -2.58 -5.71 -6.37
CA ILE A 149 -1.73 -4.69 -6.96
C ILE A 149 -1.87 -4.73 -8.48
N THR A 150 -2.06 -3.57 -9.12
CA THR A 150 -2.01 -3.46 -10.59
C THR A 150 -1.07 -2.33 -10.98
N VAL A 151 -0.22 -2.56 -11.98
CA VAL A 151 0.68 -1.52 -12.51
C VAL A 151 0.39 -1.26 -13.97
N TYR A 152 0.14 0.00 -14.29
CA TYR A 152 0.01 0.51 -15.65
C TYR A 152 1.19 1.41 -16.00
N THR A 153 1.43 1.54 -17.29
CA THR A 153 2.36 2.52 -17.86
C THR A 153 1.64 3.34 -18.92
N LEU A 154 2.07 4.58 -19.13
CA LEU A 154 1.50 5.42 -20.17
C LEU A 154 1.83 4.85 -21.56
N ALA A 155 0.83 4.75 -22.41
CA ALA A 155 1.01 4.45 -23.82
C ALA A 155 1.77 5.61 -24.49
N PRO A 156 2.71 5.31 -25.41
CA PRO A 156 3.39 6.32 -26.20
C PRO A 156 2.45 7.02 -27.19
#